data_AF-A0AAU9WLF7-F1
#
_entry.id   AF-A0AAU9WLF7-F1
#
_cell.length_a   1.000
_cell.length_b   1.000
_cell.length_c   1.000
_cell.angle_alpha   90.00
_cell.angle_beta   90.00
_cell.angle_gamma   90.00
#
_symmetry.space_group_name_H-M   'P 1'
#
loop_
_entity.id
_entity.type
_entity.pdbx_description
1 polymer ?
#
loop_
_entity_poly.entity_id
_entity_poly.type
_entity_poly.pdbx_seq_one_letter_code
_entity_poly.pdbx_strand_id
1 'polypeptide(L)'
;MSKGPASRYLENIALKDEVDKTSRTVESQERQIEALQSQIGEVDNPTLYGKSKNLVRKKWKSAIFVILVIAVAVLITFVYASQSQSNSSGLSESSQSAQSKSLNLQMPLAQGKDGKASLDFGVRLDNLLQECQNPHWKRSFPDLDYALFGYDVLKGYPLATGHDPGFTHPIFMTDYTSAKQTSDCRYSVPEGLVIVPDVSCETSFSSKLVRNRLEMSKSLEASANIEGGGWGFKFSASASYKESVAQMSSGEYLYIISQAQCRYYFSKMDETDPPPFHPGFVSWAKRLSNSNGNSDAVFEFTKYYGTHYLSEVTFGARFMKNHKMSQTKYSELRSQKISVEAQASYSGLFSVGGGFSMDSEQRSAVHNFQKSVETSTITVGAAPPSNGDAMTWASSVQENPVPIKYTLTPIHNLFTERYSKHLPDVNLDVVREMIKNASKNYCQALKKEGRVDSCDDDIHLGISLENIGVTTFGYRYLTNVDETDCRAICLLDEKCVAVQHSARRGCKLLDTTKDLTALKTNSKLVVFLSRLQRLKENFVLKDLKVKETQPRRGEKQVSNISECISFCGEDAFCQAFVMCDKKIGSWCANAKGNCLLYSKQKITAVEINQYSEMHYVWKNYTLAEEPIIKNPV
;
A
#
# COMPACT_ATOMS: atom_id res chain seq x y z
N MET A 1 -35.26 4.21 30.48
CA MET A 1 -34.21 5.13 30.01
C MET A 1 -33.66 4.59 28.70
N SER A 2 -33.98 5.19 27.55
CA SER A 2 -33.49 4.71 26.25
C SER A 2 -32.01 5.09 26.08
N LYS A 3 -31.16 4.11 25.75
CA LYS A 3 -29.75 4.35 25.36
C LYS A 3 -29.70 5.41 24.24
N GLY A 4 -28.87 6.45 24.42
CA GLY A 4 -28.73 7.55 23.47
C GLY A 4 -28.11 7.12 22.12
N PRO A 5 -28.17 7.98 21.08
CA PRO A 5 -27.72 7.66 19.72
C PRO A 5 -26.26 7.16 19.65
N ALA A 6 -25.37 7.73 20.47
CA ALA A 6 -23.97 7.32 20.55
C ALA A 6 -23.78 5.90 21.11
N SER A 7 -24.62 5.47 22.05
CA SER A 7 -24.55 4.12 22.61
C SER A 7 -25.05 3.07 21.62
N ARG A 8 -26.05 3.40 20.78
CA ARG A 8 -26.50 2.53 19.68
C ARG A 8 -25.46 2.44 18.56
N TYR A 9 -24.73 3.53 18.30
CA TYR A 9 -23.64 3.55 17.33
C TYR A 9 -22.46 2.66 17.75
N LEU A 10 -22.08 2.68 19.04
CA LEU A 10 -21.05 1.79 19.59
C LEU A 10 -21.47 0.31 19.59
N GLU A 11 -22.75 0.02 19.86
CA GLU A 11 -23.32 -1.33 19.78
C GLU A 11 -23.28 -1.85 18.32
N ASN A 12 -23.53 -0.99 17.33
CA ASN A 12 -23.42 -1.32 15.91
C ASN A 12 -21.98 -1.56 15.41
N ILE A 13 -20.99 -0.84 15.96
CA ILE A 13 -19.57 -1.07 15.65
C ILE A 13 -19.12 -2.42 16.22
N ALA A 14 -19.48 -2.74 17.46
CA ALA A 14 -19.19 -4.03 18.07
C ALA A 14 -19.84 -5.19 17.29
N LEU A 15 -21.09 -5.02 16.86
CA LEU A 15 -21.79 -5.97 15.99
C LEU A 15 -21.09 -6.14 14.63
N LYS A 16 -20.55 -5.08 14.04
CA LYS A 16 -19.80 -5.15 12.78
C LYS A 16 -18.48 -5.91 12.94
N ASP A 17 -17.74 -5.66 14.02
CA ASP A 17 -16.52 -6.41 14.33
C ASP A 17 -16.78 -7.91 14.55
N GLU A 18 -17.93 -8.26 15.14
CA GLU A 18 -18.32 -9.65 15.38
C GLU A 18 -18.78 -10.35 14.08
N VAL A 19 -19.45 -9.63 13.18
CA VAL A 19 -19.78 -10.10 11.82
C VAL A 19 -18.50 -10.31 11.00
N ASP A 20 -17.56 -9.36 11.02
CA ASP A 20 -16.30 -9.46 10.27
C ASP A 20 -15.42 -10.62 10.79
N LYS A 21 -15.40 -10.85 12.11
CA LYS A 21 -14.71 -12.00 12.72
C LYS A 21 -15.34 -13.33 12.31
N THR A 22 -16.67 -13.37 12.21
CA THR A 22 -17.40 -14.56 11.78
C THR A 22 -17.20 -14.81 10.27
N SER A 23 -17.21 -13.78 9.43
CA SER A 23 -16.92 -13.88 7.98
C SER A 23 -15.53 -14.46 7.71
N ARG A 24 -14.50 -13.97 8.41
CA ARG A 24 -13.13 -14.53 8.31
C ARG A 24 -13.05 -16.00 8.74
N THR A 25 -13.89 -16.41 9.70
CA THR A 25 -13.96 -17.81 10.14
C THR A 25 -14.59 -18.69 9.08
N VAL A 26 -15.62 -18.22 8.38
CA VAL A 26 -16.27 -18.91 7.26
C VAL A 26 -15.32 -19.05 6.07
N GLU A 27 -14.65 -17.97 5.66
CA GLU A 27 -13.64 -18.00 4.59
C GLU A 27 -12.48 -18.95 4.91
N SER A 28 -12.08 -19.04 6.18
CA SER A 28 -11.06 -20.00 6.62
C SER A 28 -11.55 -21.44 6.54
N GLN A 29 -12.84 -21.70 6.76
CA GLN A 29 -13.42 -23.04 6.65
C GLN A 29 -13.63 -23.45 5.19
N GLU A 30 -14.03 -22.52 4.32
CA GLU A 30 -14.14 -22.75 2.87
C GLU A 30 -12.78 -23.11 2.26
N ARG A 31 -11.72 -22.36 2.58
CA ARG A 31 -10.34 -22.70 2.14
C ARG A 31 -9.87 -24.07 2.63
N GLN A 32 -10.27 -24.48 3.84
CA GLN A 32 -9.98 -25.84 4.33
C GLN A 32 -10.77 -26.93 3.58
N ILE A 33 -11.98 -26.63 3.12
CA ILE A 33 -12.80 -27.56 2.33
C ILE A 33 -12.22 -27.70 0.92
N GLU A 34 -11.83 -26.61 0.27
CA GLU A 34 -11.17 -26.61 -1.04
C GLU A 34 -9.84 -27.38 -1.00
N ALA A 35 -9.04 -27.19 0.06
CA ALA A 35 -7.81 -27.95 0.26
C ALA A 35 -8.07 -29.46 0.45
N LEU A 36 -9.15 -29.84 1.13
CA LEU A 36 -9.55 -31.25 1.28
C LEU A 36 -10.11 -31.84 -0.02
N GLN A 37 -10.82 -31.05 -0.84
CA GLN A 37 -11.32 -31.47 -2.15
C GLN A 37 -10.18 -31.69 -3.15
N SER A 38 -9.17 -30.82 -3.13
CA SER A 38 -7.93 -30.99 -3.91
C SER A 38 -7.20 -32.29 -3.56
N GLN A 39 -7.15 -32.67 -2.28
CA GLN A 39 -6.52 -33.92 -1.84
C GLN A 39 -7.31 -35.18 -2.22
N ILE A 40 -8.61 -35.08 -2.52
CA ILE A 40 -9.44 -36.21 -2.96
C ILE A 40 -9.25 -36.48 -4.47
N GLY A 41 -8.81 -35.48 -5.24
CA GLY A 41 -8.53 -35.61 -6.68
C GLY A 41 -7.30 -36.45 -7.04
N GLU A 42 -6.46 -36.82 -6.06
CA GLU A 42 -5.18 -37.52 -6.29
C GLU A 42 -5.12 -38.97 -5.73
N VAL A 43 -6.25 -39.59 -5.31
CA VAL A 43 -6.22 -40.89 -4.62
C VAL A 43 -6.98 -41.99 -5.38
N ASP A 44 -6.26 -42.84 -6.10
CA ASP A 44 -6.72 -44.14 -6.64
C ASP A 44 -6.63 -45.25 -5.56
N ASN A 45 -7.44 -45.17 -4.50
CA ASN A 45 -7.55 -46.26 -3.51
C ASN A 45 -8.97 -46.38 -2.90
N PRO A 46 -9.73 -47.48 -3.17
CA PRO A 46 -11.15 -47.60 -2.81
C PRO A 46 -11.47 -47.59 -1.30
N THR A 47 -10.51 -47.97 -0.45
CA THR A 47 -10.74 -48.12 1.01
C THR A 47 -10.56 -46.81 1.80
N LEU A 48 -9.77 -45.86 1.29
CA LEU A 48 -9.62 -44.51 1.87
C LEU A 48 -10.79 -43.57 1.50
N TYR A 49 -11.43 -43.84 0.35
CA TYR A 49 -12.55 -43.07 -0.17
C TYR A 49 -13.80 -43.11 0.74
N GLY A 50 -14.05 -44.23 1.42
CA GLY A 50 -15.19 -44.40 2.34
C GLY A 50 -15.06 -43.64 3.66
N LYS A 51 -13.84 -43.55 4.23
CA LYS A 51 -13.58 -42.78 5.46
C LYS A 51 -13.59 -41.26 5.20
N SER A 52 -13.11 -40.83 4.03
CA SER A 52 -13.13 -39.42 3.60
C SER A 52 -14.56 -38.87 3.40
N LYS A 53 -15.46 -39.64 2.76
CA LYS A 53 -16.87 -39.24 2.58
C LYS A 53 -17.59 -38.99 3.91
N ASN A 54 -17.36 -39.80 4.95
CA ASN A 54 -17.97 -39.59 6.26
C ASN A 54 -17.45 -38.33 6.97
N LEU A 55 -16.16 -37.99 6.82
CA LEU A 55 -15.56 -36.79 7.40
C LEU A 55 -16.07 -35.52 6.72
N VAL A 56 -16.14 -35.53 5.38
CA VAL A 56 -16.70 -34.42 4.58
C VAL A 56 -18.18 -34.22 4.89
N ARG A 57 -18.97 -35.30 5.00
CA ARG A 57 -20.41 -35.22 5.35
C ARG A 57 -20.63 -34.68 6.77
N LYS A 58 -19.71 -34.96 7.71
CA LYS A 58 -19.76 -34.44 9.09
C LYS A 58 -19.40 -32.95 9.12
N LYS A 59 -18.41 -32.50 8.34
CA LYS A 59 -18.06 -31.08 8.20
C LYS A 59 -19.13 -30.28 7.46
N TRP A 60 -19.74 -30.84 6.41
CA TRP A 60 -20.89 -30.23 5.71
C TRP A 60 -22.11 -30.05 6.62
N LYS A 61 -22.44 -31.05 7.45
CA LYS A 61 -23.49 -30.92 8.47
C LYS A 61 -23.18 -29.82 9.49
N SER A 62 -21.91 -29.67 9.87
CA SER A 62 -21.48 -28.61 10.79
C SER A 62 -21.55 -27.22 10.16
N ALA A 63 -21.17 -27.08 8.89
CA ALA A 63 -21.28 -25.82 8.15
C ALA A 63 -22.75 -25.41 7.92
N ILE A 64 -23.61 -26.36 7.55
CA ILE A 64 -25.06 -26.13 7.45
C ILE A 64 -25.64 -25.72 8.80
N PHE A 65 -25.20 -26.35 9.90
CA PHE A 65 -25.65 -25.97 11.24
C PHE A 65 -25.23 -24.55 11.61
N VAL A 66 -23.99 -24.13 11.28
CA VAL A 66 -23.53 -22.74 11.50
C VAL A 66 -24.33 -21.75 10.67
N ILE A 67 -24.61 -22.05 9.40
CA ILE A 67 -25.44 -21.21 8.52
C ILE A 67 -26.87 -21.11 9.07
N LEU A 68 -27.45 -22.20 9.56
CA LEU A 68 -28.77 -22.21 10.20
C LEU A 68 -28.79 -21.39 11.50
N VAL A 69 -27.74 -21.47 12.32
CA VAL A 69 -27.61 -20.65 13.53
C VAL A 69 -27.50 -19.16 13.18
N ILE A 70 -26.76 -18.80 12.14
CA ILE A 70 -26.66 -17.42 11.64
C ILE A 70 -28.01 -16.93 11.10
N ALA A 71 -28.70 -17.74 10.29
CA ALA A 71 -30.03 -17.40 9.75
C ALA A 71 -31.06 -17.21 10.87
N VAL A 72 -31.02 -18.06 11.91
CA VAL A 72 -31.88 -17.93 13.09
C VAL A 72 -31.51 -16.69 13.91
N ALA A 73 -30.23 -16.37 14.08
CA ALA A 73 -29.79 -15.16 14.78
C ALA A 73 -30.24 -13.87 14.04
N VAL A 74 -30.16 -13.85 12.72
CA VAL A 74 -30.64 -12.75 11.87
C VAL A 74 -32.17 -12.64 11.90
N LEU A 75 -32.89 -13.76 11.96
CA LEU A 75 -34.35 -13.76 12.12
C LEU A 75 -34.77 -13.26 13.51
N ILE A 76 -34.06 -13.66 14.57
CA ILE A 76 -34.34 -13.20 15.94
C ILE A 76 -34.09 -11.68 16.07
N THR A 77 -33.03 -11.14 15.46
CA THR A 77 -32.79 -9.68 15.48
C THR A 77 -33.84 -8.91 14.69
N PHE A 78 -34.34 -9.44 13.57
CA PHE A 78 -35.48 -8.86 12.84
C PHE A 78 -36.81 -8.91 13.63
N VAL A 79 -37.05 -9.99 14.39
CA VAL A 79 -38.24 -10.13 15.25
C VAL A 79 -38.16 -9.19 16.47
N TYR A 80 -36.98 -9.02 17.07
CA TYR A 80 -36.78 -8.05 18.17
C TYR A 80 -36.88 -6.60 17.69
N ALA A 81 -36.40 -6.28 16.49
CA ALA A 81 -36.53 -4.95 15.90
C ALA A 81 -38.01 -4.59 15.63
N SER A 82 -38.81 -5.55 15.17
CA SER A 82 -40.24 -5.37 14.87
C SER A 82 -41.13 -5.34 16.14
N GLN A 83 -40.73 -5.99 17.24
CA GLN A 83 -41.44 -5.85 18.53
C GLN A 83 -41.14 -4.53 19.26
N SER A 84 -40.02 -3.86 18.96
CA SER A 84 -39.69 -2.56 19.58
C SER A 84 -40.52 -1.37 19.05
N GLN A 85 -41.25 -1.57 17.94
CA GLN A 85 -42.12 -0.57 17.32
C GLN A 85 -43.61 -0.75 17.65
N SER A 86 -44.00 -1.77 18.44
CA SER A 86 -45.41 -2.10 18.71
C SER A 86 -45.85 -2.04 20.19
N ASN A 87 -44.97 -1.64 21.12
CA ASN A 87 -45.33 -1.47 22.55
C ASN A 87 -45.11 -0.03 23.03
N SER A 88 -45.90 0.91 22.53
CA SER A 88 -46.24 2.14 23.25
C SER A 88 -47.64 2.65 22.86
N SER A 89 -48.66 1.84 23.12
CA SER A 89 -50.05 2.32 23.12
C SER A 89 -50.91 1.41 23.99
N GLY A 90 -51.26 1.91 25.18
CA GLY A 90 -52.24 1.26 26.04
C GLY A 90 -52.05 1.58 27.52
N LEU A 91 -52.40 2.78 27.94
CA LEU A 91 -52.92 3.01 29.30
C LEU A 91 -54.09 3.98 29.23
N SER A 92 -55.09 3.64 30.03
CA SER A 92 -56.50 3.99 30.00
C SER A 92 -56.84 5.46 30.21
N GLU A 93 -58.02 5.81 29.70
CA GLU A 93 -58.77 7.05 29.84
C GLU A 93 -58.89 7.58 31.28
N SER A 94 -58.69 8.89 31.42
CA SER A 94 -59.73 9.89 31.78
C SER A 94 -59.21 10.94 32.75
N SER A 95 -59.30 12.21 32.33
CA SER A 95 -59.83 13.36 33.10
C SER A 95 -59.22 14.72 32.67
N GLN A 96 -60.14 15.57 32.18
CA GLN A 96 -60.28 17.01 32.47
C GLN A 96 -59.20 18.03 32.05
N SER A 97 -59.56 18.73 30.97
CA SER A 97 -59.55 20.18 30.70
C SER A 97 -58.61 21.16 31.44
N ALA A 98 -57.99 21.98 30.59
CA ALA A 98 -57.97 23.46 30.62
C ALA A 98 -56.58 24.12 30.72
N GLN A 99 -56.35 24.99 29.74
CA GLN A 99 -55.51 26.20 29.74
C GLN A 99 -53.99 26.04 29.87
N SER A 100 -53.29 26.11 28.72
CA SER A 100 -51.93 26.62 28.65
C SER A 100 -51.90 27.97 27.90
N LYS A 101 -51.44 29.00 28.62
CA LYS A 101 -50.94 30.27 28.08
C LYS A 101 -49.41 30.18 28.01
N SER A 102 -48.89 30.40 26.81
CA SER A 102 -47.61 31.04 26.42
C SER A 102 -46.29 30.60 27.06
N LEU A 103 -45.36 30.11 26.23
CA LEU A 103 -44.16 30.88 25.86
C LEU A 103 -43.67 30.47 24.46
N ASN A 104 -43.44 31.48 23.62
CA ASN A 104 -43.21 31.41 22.18
C ASN A 104 -41.78 31.02 21.80
N LEU A 105 -41.63 30.18 20.78
CA LEU A 105 -40.55 30.31 19.79
C LEU A 105 -41.18 30.14 18.40
N GLN A 106 -41.39 31.25 17.72
CA GLN A 106 -42.14 31.32 16.46
C GLN A 106 -41.14 31.55 15.32
N MET A 107 -41.00 30.59 14.42
CA MET A 107 -40.52 30.83 13.05
C MET A 107 -41.71 30.65 12.11
N PRO A 108 -41.96 31.57 11.16
CA PRO A 108 -43.24 31.62 10.45
C PRO A 108 -43.28 30.60 9.32
N LEU A 109 -44.21 29.65 9.42
CA LEU A 109 -44.77 28.94 8.26
C LEU A 109 -45.67 29.93 7.52
N ALA A 110 -45.27 30.30 6.29
CA ALA A 110 -46.13 31.00 5.37
C ALA A 110 -47.37 30.15 5.09
N GLN A 111 -48.55 30.71 5.39
CA GLN A 111 -49.83 30.17 5.00
C GLN A 111 -49.99 30.29 3.48
N GLY A 112 -50.00 29.15 2.78
CA GLY A 112 -50.61 29.00 1.47
C GLY A 112 -51.95 28.30 1.63
N LYS A 113 -53.03 28.99 1.28
CA LYS A 113 -54.38 28.43 1.17
C LYS A 113 -54.40 27.33 0.10
N ASP A 114 -55.21 26.32 0.36
CA ASP A 114 -55.66 25.22 -0.52
C ASP A 114 -55.02 23.87 -0.18
N GLY A 115 -55.76 23.12 0.63
CA GLY A 115 -55.37 21.80 1.13
C GLY A 115 -55.25 20.77 0.00
N LYS A 116 -54.02 20.33 -0.25
CA LYS A 116 -53.66 18.98 -0.72
C LYS A 116 -52.29 18.65 -0.12
N ALA A 117 -52.28 17.93 0.99
CA ALA A 117 -51.06 17.31 1.50
C ALA A 117 -50.77 16.05 0.66
N SER A 118 -49.76 16.13 -0.20
CA SER A 118 -49.16 14.96 -0.85
C SER A 118 -48.00 14.49 0.02
N LEU A 119 -48.07 13.26 0.52
CA LEU A 119 -46.94 12.55 1.12
C LEU A 119 -46.00 12.14 -0.02
N ASP A 120 -44.91 12.89 -0.20
CA ASP A 120 -43.89 12.61 -1.20
C ASP A 120 -42.93 11.53 -0.70
N PHE A 121 -43.07 10.32 -1.24
CA PHE A 121 -42.16 9.18 -1.00
C PHE A 121 -40.89 9.31 -1.85
N GLY A 122 -40.16 10.44 -1.84
CA GLY A 122 -38.79 10.54 -2.35
C GLY A 122 -38.49 10.05 -3.78
N VAL A 123 -39.50 9.69 -4.56
CA VAL A 123 -39.40 9.35 -5.98
C VAL A 123 -39.87 10.59 -6.69
N ARG A 124 -38.90 11.35 -7.20
CA ARG A 124 -39.16 12.47 -8.09
C ARG A 124 -39.76 11.90 -9.37
N LEU A 125 -41.08 11.74 -9.41
CA LEU A 125 -41.82 11.48 -10.62
C LEU A 125 -42.01 12.82 -11.35
N ASP A 126 -40.89 13.38 -11.80
CA ASP A 126 -40.92 14.56 -12.66
C ASP A 126 -41.51 14.10 -14.00
N ASN A 127 -42.81 14.36 -14.22
CA ASN A 127 -43.48 14.22 -15.53
C ASN A 127 -42.95 15.20 -16.59
N LEU A 128 -41.80 15.83 -16.31
CA LEU A 128 -40.97 16.61 -17.20
C LEU A 128 -39.53 16.11 -16.96
N LEU A 129 -39.17 14.97 -17.56
CA LEU A 129 -37.79 14.78 -18.02
C LEU A 129 -37.54 15.90 -19.04
N GLN A 130 -37.21 17.09 -18.54
CA GLN A 130 -36.88 18.23 -19.36
C GLN A 130 -35.61 17.82 -20.09
N GLU A 131 -35.75 17.50 -21.38
CA GLU A 131 -34.60 17.27 -22.25
C GLU A 131 -33.59 18.41 -21.99
N CYS A 132 -32.29 18.11 -21.92
CA CYS A 132 -31.21 19.04 -21.59
C CYS A 132 -31.04 20.14 -22.68
N GLN A 133 -32.12 20.80 -23.09
CA GLN A 133 -32.27 21.77 -24.17
C GLN A 133 -31.96 23.20 -23.71
N ASN A 134 -31.83 23.45 -22.40
CA ASN A 134 -31.55 24.79 -21.89
C ASN A 134 -30.04 25.07 -21.82
N PRO A 135 -29.52 26.15 -22.45
CA PRO A 135 -28.09 26.49 -22.52
C PRO A 135 -27.54 27.08 -21.21
N HIS A 136 -28.32 27.07 -20.13
CA HIS A 136 -27.97 27.71 -18.88
C HIS A 136 -27.00 26.83 -18.06
N TRP A 137 -25.71 27.07 -18.30
CA TRP A 137 -24.55 26.73 -17.46
C TRP A 137 -24.18 25.25 -17.38
N LYS A 138 -23.58 24.69 -18.44
CA LYS A 138 -22.83 23.43 -18.29
C LYS A 138 -21.49 23.72 -17.62
N ARG A 139 -21.37 23.44 -16.33
CA ARG A 139 -20.07 23.47 -15.63
C ARG A 139 -19.23 22.28 -16.10
N SER A 140 -17.93 22.44 -16.26
CA SER A 140 -17.02 21.29 -16.31
C SER A 140 -16.69 20.84 -14.88
N PHE A 141 -16.06 19.68 -14.76
CA PHE A 141 -15.49 19.24 -13.49
C PHE A 141 -14.16 19.98 -13.27
N PRO A 142 -13.97 20.68 -12.13
CA PRO A 142 -12.71 21.37 -11.82
C PRO A 142 -11.53 20.40 -11.82
N ASP A 143 -10.34 20.82 -12.23
CA ASP A 143 -9.11 20.00 -12.18
C ASP A 143 -9.14 18.67 -12.98
N LEU A 144 -10.13 18.45 -13.85
CA LEU A 144 -10.25 17.23 -14.66
C LEU A 144 -8.99 16.92 -15.50
N ASP A 145 -8.19 17.94 -15.85
CA ASP A 145 -6.97 17.81 -16.66
C ASP A 145 -5.97 16.80 -16.08
N TYR A 146 -5.93 16.60 -14.76
CA TYR A 146 -5.07 15.59 -14.14
C TYR A 146 -5.37 14.17 -14.62
N ALA A 147 -6.61 13.87 -15.01
CA ALA A 147 -6.98 12.56 -15.56
C ALA A 147 -6.40 12.32 -16.96
N LEU A 148 -5.91 13.36 -17.63
CA LEU A 148 -5.38 13.31 -18.98
C LEU A 148 -3.85 13.26 -19.04
N PHE A 149 -3.19 13.42 -17.89
CA PHE A 149 -1.73 13.48 -17.80
C PHE A 149 -1.10 12.09 -17.84
N GLY A 150 0.17 12.03 -18.24
CA GLY A 150 1.04 10.91 -17.96
C GLY A 150 1.58 10.96 -16.54
N TYR A 151 2.12 9.84 -16.06
CA TYR A 151 2.63 9.70 -14.71
C TYR A 151 3.94 8.92 -14.65
N ASP A 152 4.94 9.46 -13.95
CA ASP A 152 6.21 8.81 -13.67
C ASP A 152 6.24 8.21 -12.26
N VAL A 153 6.09 6.88 -12.20
CA VAL A 153 6.05 6.11 -10.94
C VAL A 153 7.31 6.22 -10.08
N LEU A 154 8.47 6.51 -10.67
CA LEU A 154 9.70 6.65 -9.89
C LEU A 154 9.84 8.04 -9.28
N LYS A 155 9.26 9.07 -9.92
CA LYS A 155 9.28 10.45 -9.42
C LYS A 155 8.10 10.79 -8.53
N GLY A 156 7.02 10.02 -8.59
CA GLY A 156 5.80 10.25 -7.83
C GLY A 156 6.00 10.36 -6.32
N TYR A 157 5.15 11.17 -5.70
CA TYR A 157 4.94 11.22 -4.25
C TYR A 157 3.49 11.64 -3.98
N PRO A 158 2.54 10.69 -4.03
CA PRO A 158 1.10 10.94 -3.87
C PRO A 158 0.69 11.72 -2.61
N LEU A 159 1.50 11.66 -1.55
CA LEU A 159 1.27 12.38 -0.30
C LEU A 159 2.04 13.71 -0.21
N ALA A 160 2.42 14.30 -1.36
CA ALA A 160 3.15 15.56 -1.40
C ALA A 160 2.40 16.73 -0.78
N THR A 161 3.18 17.72 -0.33
CA THR A 161 2.71 19.08 -0.02
C THR A 161 2.40 19.80 -1.33
N GLY A 162 1.16 19.68 -1.80
CA GLY A 162 0.70 20.25 -3.07
C GLY A 162 0.80 19.25 -4.22
N HIS A 163 1.44 19.65 -5.31
CA HIS A 163 1.51 18.87 -6.55
C HIS A 163 2.37 17.62 -6.38
N ASP A 164 1.83 16.47 -6.78
CA ASP A 164 2.62 15.24 -6.88
C ASP A 164 3.57 15.33 -8.10
N PRO A 165 4.90 15.30 -7.91
CA PRO A 165 5.89 15.40 -8.99
C PRO A 165 5.88 14.21 -9.97
N GLY A 166 5.08 13.18 -9.72
CA GLY A 166 4.83 12.08 -10.63
C GLY A 166 3.98 12.49 -11.83
N PHE A 167 3.10 13.48 -11.70
CA PHE A 167 2.33 13.97 -12.84
C PHE A 167 3.27 14.63 -13.88
N THR A 168 3.04 14.33 -15.15
CA THR A 168 3.88 14.80 -16.25
C THR A 168 3.05 15.58 -17.28
N HIS A 169 3.29 15.36 -18.58
CA HIS A 169 2.60 16.09 -19.64
C HIS A 169 1.28 15.42 -20.05
N PRO A 170 0.33 16.17 -20.63
CA PRO A 170 -0.91 15.62 -21.17
C PRO A 170 -0.66 14.55 -22.22
N ILE A 171 -1.18 13.35 -22.01
CA ILE A 171 -1.24 12.27 -23.00
C ILE A 171 -2.52 12.43 -23.84
N PHE A 172 -3.61 12.81 -23.18
CA PHE A 172 -4.93 12.99 -23.78
C PHE A 172 -5.34 14.46 -23.80
N MET A 173 -6.40 14.78 -24.54
CA MET A 173 -7.04 16.09 -24.50
C MET A 173 -8.55 15.94 -24.30
N THR A 174 -9.18 16.96 -23.74
CA THR A 174 -10.65 17.02 -23.66
C THR A 174 -11.25 17.35 -25.03
N ASP A 175 -12.30 16.63 -25.41
CA ASP A 175 -13.13 16.94 -26.57
C ASP A 175 -14.60 17.05 -26.14
N TYR A 176 -15.22 18.22 -26.31
CA TYR A 176 -16.61 18.49 -25.93
C TYR A 176 -17.55 18.62 -27.13
N THR A 177 -17.13 18.16 -28.32
CA THR A 177 -17.89 18.34 -29.57
C THR A 177 -19.26 17.67 -29.56
N SER A 178 -19.46 16.59 -28.81
CA SER A 178 -20.69 15.79 -28.81
C SER A 178 -21.81 16.24 -27.87
N ALA A 179 -21.64 17.37 -27.19
CA ALA A 179 -22.60 17.86 -26.19
C ALA A 179 -23.00 16.85 -25.10
N LYS A 180 -22.16 15.82 -24.84
CA LYS A 180 -22.34 14.84 -23.76
C LYS A 180 -22.47 15.53 -22.39
N GLN A 181 -23.39 15.02 -21.57
CA GLN A 181 -23.71 15.55 -20.25
C GLN A 181 -24.04 14.46 -19.26
N THR A 182 -23.93 14.78 -17.97
CA THR A 182 -24.55 13.98 -16.91
C THR A 182 -26.06 13.93 -17.07
N SER A 183 -26.70 12.83 -16.65
CA SER A 183 -28.15 12.62 -16.82
C SER A 183 -29.03 13.64 -16.09
N ASP A 184 -28.47 14.34 -15.10
CA ASP A 184 -29.11 15.44 -14.37
C ASP A 184 -28.84 16.82 -15.00
N CYS A 185 -28.24 16.85 -16.18
CA CYS A 185 -27.86 18.02 -16.97
C CYS A 185 -26.91 19.02 -16.26
N ARG A 186 -26.29 18.68 -15.12
CA ARG A 186 -25.47 19.62 -14.33
C ARG A 186 -24.08 19.87 -14.91
N TYR A 187 -23.49 18.86 -15.57
CA TYR A 187 -22.11 18.92 -16.04
C TYR A 187 -21.98 18.52 -17.51
N SER A 188 -21.06 19.20 -18.20
CA SER A 188 -20.53 18.70 -19.48
C SER A 188 -19.51 17.60 -19.22
N VAL A 189 -19.58 16.54 -20.02
CA VAL A 189 -18.63 15.42 -19.97
C VAL A 189 -17.91 15.36 -21.32
N PRO A 190 -16.56 15.38 -21.33
CA PRO A 190 -15.82 15.26 -22.57
C PRO A 190 -15.88 13.82 -23.11
N GLU A 191 -15.58 13.69 -24.39
CA GLU A 191 -15.47 12.41 -25.07
C GLU A 191 -14.44 11.48 -24.42
N GLY A 192 -14.80 10.20 -24.39
CA GLY A 192 -14.02 9.11 -23.84
C GLY A 192 -13.73 9.12 -22.34
N LEU A 193 -14.41 9.98 -21.56
CA LEU A 193 -14.40 9.90 -20.11
C LEU A 193 -15.79 9.57 -19.56
N VAL A 194 -15.81 8.75 -18.51
CA VAL A 194 -16.96 8.53 -17.65
C VAL A 194 -16.71 9.28 -16.35
N ILE A 195 -17.54 10.29 -16.07
CA ILE A 195 -17.40 11.13 -14.87
C ILE A 195 -18.68 11.06 -14.05
N VAL A 196 -18.53 10.75 -12.76
CA VAL A 196 -19.67 10.53 -11.87
C VAL A 196 -19.44 11.26 -10.54
N PRO A 197 -20.39 12.09 -10.09
CA PRO A 197 -20.37 12.66 -8.74
C PRO A 197 -20.32 11.55 -7.68
N ASP A 198 -19.43 11.71 -6.70
CA ASP A 198 -19.09 10.71 -5.67
C ASP A 198 -18.78 11.44 -4.36
N VAL A 199 -19.75 12.23 -3.91
CA VAL A 199 -19.61 13.04 -2.69
C VAL A 199 -19.68 12.13 -1.48
N SER A 200 -18.52 11.86 -0.87
CA SER A 200 -18.41 10.97 0.28
C SER A 200 -17.21 11.39 1.14
N CYS A 201 -17.49 11.84 2.37
CA CYS A 201 -16.48 12.45 3.22
C CYS A 201 -16.33 11.70 4.53
N GLU A 202 -15.12 11.19 4.76
CA GLU A 202 -14.69 10.60 6.01
C GLU A 202 -13.84 11.61 6.76
N THR A 203 -14.46 12.22 7.77
CA THR A 203 -13.84 13.24 8.63
C THR A 203 -13.06 12.64 9.80
N SER A 204 -13.22 11.34 10.07
CA SER A 204 -12.36 10.59 10.98
C SER A 204 -10.97 10.44 10.38
N PHE A 205 -9.96 10.61 11.22
CA PHE A 205 -8.59 10.33 10.83
C PHE A 205 -8.28 8.86 11.00
N SER A 206 -7.68 8.26 9.98
CA SER A 206 -7.04 6.96 10.04
C SER A 206 -5.53 7.14 10.01
N SER A 207 -4.81 6.45 10.90
CA SER A 207 -3.36 6.63 11.04
C SER A 207 -2.58 5.36 10.74
N LYS A 208 -1.44 5.52 10.06
CA LYS A 208 -0.54 4.44 9.70
C LYS A 208 0.86 4.71 10.18
N LEU A 209 1.44 3.74 10.89
CA LEU A 209 2.85 3.75 11.26
C LEU A 209 3.73 3.44 10.05
N VAL A 210 4.77 4.22 9.85
CA VAL A 210 5.74 4.11 8.76
C VAL A 210 7.16 4.20 9.33
N ARG A 211 7.91 3.11 9.24
CA ARG A 211 9.20 2.93 9.92
C ARG A 211 10.38 2.78 8.97
N ASN A 212 10.09 2.59 7.69
CA ASN A 212 11.12 2.36 6.69
C ASN A 212 10.62 2.71 5.29
N ARG A 213 11.56 2.68 4.35
CA ARG A 213 11.33 2.96 2.92
C ARG A 213 10.19 2.13 2.32
N LEU A 214 10.10 0.84 2.62
CA LEU A 214 9.05 -0.04 2.07
C LEU A 214 7.66 0.36 2.59
N GLU A 215 7.55 0.61 3.90
CA GLU A 215 6.28 1.07 4.48
C GLU A 215 5.86 2.43 3.93
N MET A 216 6.81 3.34 3.68
CA MET A 216 6.54 4.62 3.03
C MET A 216 6.02 4.44 1.61
N SER A 217 6.71 3.61 0.81
CA SER A 217 6.28 3.28 -0.55
C SER A 217 4.87 2.69 -0.57
N LYS A 218 4.59 1.70 0.30
CA LYS A 218 3.24 1.13 0.46
C LYS A 218 2.19 2.15 0.94
N SER A 219 2.60 3.18 1.69
CA SER A 219 1.69 4.27 2.08
C SER A 219 1.33 5.14 0.88
N LEU A 220 2.28 5.40 -0.01
CA LEU A 220 2.08 6.15 -1.24
C LEU A 220 1.24 5.35 -2.27
N GLU A 221 1.51 4.05 -2.41
CA GLU A 221 0.74 3.14 -3.29
C GLU A 221 -0.75 3.06 -2.92
N ALA A 222 -1.12 3.30 -1.65
CA ALA A 222 -2.52 3.32 -1.25
C ALA A 222 -3.31 4.47 -1.91
N SER A 223 -2.62 5.55 -2.31
CA SER A 223 -3.20 6.67 -3.05
C SER A 223 -2.98 6.53 -4.56
N ALA A 224 -1.82 6.02 -4.98
CA ALA A 224 -1.51 5.71 -6.38
C ALA A 224 -1.53 4.19 -6.61
N ASN A 225 -2.69 3.65 -6.95
CA ASN A 225 -2.88 2.24 -7.25
C ASN A 225 -2.18 1.90 -8.57
N ILE A 226 -1.04 1.20 -8.52
CA ILE A 226 -0.23 0.92 -9.71
C ILE A 226 -0.54 -0.48 -10.23
N GLU A 227 -1.06 -0.56 -11.46
CA GLU A 227 -1.36 -1.81 -12.14
C GLU A 227 -0.18 -2.27 -13.01
N GLY A 228 0.39 -3.43 -12.68
CA GLY A 228 1.51 -4.00 -13.43
C GLY A 228 2.80 -3.16 -13.34
N GLY A 229 3.94 -3.79 -13.65
CA GLY A 229 5.23 -3.10 -13.71
C GLY A 229 6.36 -3.74 -12.91
N GLY A 230 7.59 -3.48 -13.38
CA GLY A 230 8.88 -3.89 -12.82
C GLY A 230 9.93 -2.83 -13.14
N TRP A 231 9.84 -1.71 -12.44
CA TRP A 231 10.51 -0.44 -12.77
C TRP A 231 11.57 -0.07 -11.74
N GLY A 232 11.92 -0.98 -10.83
CA GLY A 232 12.69 -0.66 -9.64
C GLY A 232 11.82 0.02 -8.59
N PHE A 233 12.45 0.33 -7.45
CA PHE A 233 11.74 0.73 -6.24
C PHE A 233 10.88 1.98 -6.47
N LYS A 234 9.55 1.83 -6.43
CA LYS A 234 8.58 2.91 -6.69
C LYS A 234 8.84 4.15 -5.84
N PHE A 235 8.64 5.32 -6.42
CA PHE A 235 8.84 6.64 -5.79
C PHE A 235 10.28 6.98 -5.39
N SER A 236 11.27 6.09 -5.66
CA SER A 236 12.65 6.26 -5.21
C SER A 236 13.39 7.48 -5.79
N ALA A 237 12.93 8.03 -6.91
CA ALA A 237 13.49 9.21 -7.54
C ALA A 237 12.85 10.52 -7.03
N SER A 238 11.82 10.44 -6.19
CA SER A 238 11.17 11.60 -5.57
C SER A 238 12.05 12.22 -4.49
N ALA A 239 12.17 13.56 -4.52
CA ALA A 239 12.89 14.30 -3.48
C ALA A 239 12.23 14.14 -2.10
N SER A 240 10.90 14.28 -2.02
CA SER A 240 10.14 14.12 -0.76
C SER A 240 10.22 12.70 -0.21
N TYR A 241 10.26 11.70 -1.10
CA TYR A 241 10.47 10.31 -0.69
C TYR A 241 11.85 10.13 -0.07
N LYS A 242 12.91 10.58 -0.76
CA LYS A 242 14.29 10.49 -0.26
C LYS A 242 14.48 11.18 1.08
N GLU A 243 13.93 12.38 1.24
CA GLU A 243 13.98 13.12 2.49
C GLU A 243 13.30 12.35 3.63
N SER A 244 12.07 11.88 3.40
CA SER A 244 11.31 11.11 4.39
C SER A 244 12.05 9.83 4.78
N VAL A 245 12.65 9.14 3.81
CA VAL A 245 13.41 7.91 4.05
C VAL A 245 14.73 8.18 4.74
N ALA A 246 15.46 9.24 4.39
CA ALA A 246 16.72 9.60 5.04
C ALA A 246 16.55 9.80 6.55
N GLN A 247 15.45 10.43 6.95
CA GLN A 247 15.10 10.63 8.37
C GLN A 247 14.84 9.31 9.12
N MET A 248 14.34 8.28 8.44
CA MET A 248 14.11 6.95 9.02
C MET A 248 15.32 6.01 8.90
N SER A 249 16.22 6.27 7.95
CA SER A 249 17.36 5.38 7.65
C SER A 249 18.35 5.26 8.81
N SER A 250 18.44 6.26 9.69
CA SER A 250 19.24 6.18 10.92
C SER A 250 18.66 5.19 11.94
N GLY A 251 17.38 4.81 11.81
CA GLY A 251 16.63 4.05 12.80
C GLY A 251 16.26 4.85 14.05
N GLU A 252 16.57 6.14 14.08
CA GLU A 252 16.32 7.03 15.22
C GLU A 252 14.88 7.55 15.22
N TYR A 253 14.28 7.75 14.05
CA TYR A 253 12.94 8.30 13.88
C TYR A 253 12.06 7.42 13.01
N LEU A 254 10.75 7.53 13.23
CA LEU A 254 9.69 6.96 12.42
C LEU A 254 8.60 8.00 12.17
N TYR A 255 7.71 7.71 11.21
CA TYR A 255 6.55 8.54 10.92
C TYR A 255 5.25 7.85 11.29
N ILE A 256 4.27 8.63 11.70
CA ILE A 256 2.86 8.22 11.78
C ILE A 256 2.09 9.18 10.89
N ILE A 257 1.47 8.65 9.84
CA ILE A 257 0.72 9.43 8.85
C ILE A 257 -0.76 9.26 9.16
N SER A 258 -1.41 10.34 9.58
CA SER A 258 -2.85 10.40 9.86
C SER A 258 -3.54 11.08 8.70
N GLN A 259 -4.66 10.54 8.20
CA GLN A 259 -5.39 11.13 7.08
C GLN A 259 -6.91 11.06 7.25
N ALA A 260 -7.59 12.12 6.81
CA ALA A 260 -9.02 12.19 6.55
C ALA A 260 -9.21 12.57 5.07
N GLN A 261 -10.25 12.05 4.42
CA GLN A 261 -10.47 12.20 2.98
C GLN A 261 -11.92 12.52 2.68
N CYS A 262 -12.13 13.43 1.73
CA CYS A 262 -13.45 13.80 1.23
C CYS A 262 -13.44 13.70 -0.28
N ARG A 263 -14.13 12.69 -0.81
CA ARG A 263 -14.30 12.42 -2.23
C ARG A 263 -15.44 13.29 -2.75
N TYR A 264 -15.30 13.77 -3.98
CA TYR A 264 -16.29 14.65 -4.60
C TYR A 264 -16.82 14.10 -5.93
N TYR A 265 -15.94 13.62 -6.80
CA TYR A 265 -16.31 12.85 -7.99
C TYR A 265 -15.15 11.95 -8.41
N PHE A 266 -15.40 11.00 -9.31
CA PHE A 266 -14.34 10.28 -9.99
C PHE A 266 -14.49 10.40 -11.50
N SER A 267 -13.37 10.27 -12.20
CA SER A 267 -13.27 10.16 -13.64
C SER A 267 -12.61 8.83 -13.97
N LYS A 268 -13.20 8.09 -14.91
CA LYS A 268 -12.64 6.86 -15.46
C LYS A 268 -12.54 7.00 -16.98
N MET A 269 -11.46 6.49 -17.55
CA MET A 269 -11.34 6.38 -19.00
C MET A 269 -12.35 5.36 -19.55
N ASP A 270 -13.07 5.73 -20.60
CA ASP A 270 -13.89 4.77 -21.33
C ASP A 270 -12.97 3.83 -22.12
N GLU A 271 -13.02 2.54 -21.79
CA GLU A 271 -12.20 1.54 -22.45
C GLU A 271 -12.64 1.21 -23.87
N THR A 272 -13.90 1.51 -24.21
CA THR A 272 -14.49 1.22 -25.52
C THR A 272 -14.30 2.36 -26.51
N ASP A 273 -14.38 3.59 -26.02
CA ASP A 273 -14.19 4.81 -26.81
C ASP A 273 -13.29 5.78 -26.03
N PRO A 274 -11.97 5.56 -26.00
CA PRO A 274 -11.05 6.33 -25.16
C PRO A 274 -10.92 7.79 -25.62
N PRO A 275 -10.45 8.70 -24.74
CA PRO A 275 -10.32 10.11 -25.08
C PRO A 275 -9.25 10.28 -26.18
N PRO A 276 -9.38 11.31 -27.03
CA PRO A 276 -8.41 11.56 -28.08
C PRO A 276 -7.04 11.91 -27.48
N PHE A 277 -5.97 11.43 -28.12
CA PHE A 277 -4.60 11.78 -27.71
C PHE A 277 -4.29 13.24 -28.01
N HIS A 278 -3.54 13.87 -27.11
CA HIS A 278 -2.96 15.19 -27.33
C HIS A 278 -2.08 15.18 -28.61
N PRO A 279 -2.09 16.22 -29.47
CA PRO A 279 -1.39 16.16 -30.76
C PRO A 279 0.12 15.93 -30.60
N GLY A 280 0.70 16.51 -29.54
CA GLY A 280 2.10 16.27 -29.17
C GLY A 280 2.39 14.80 -28.87
N PHE A 281 1.47 14.08 -28.24
CA PHE A 281 1.63 12.65 -27.95
C PHE A 281 1.61 11.83 -29.25
N VAL A 282 0.70 12.16 -30.17
CA VAL A 282 0.64 11.53 -31.52
C VAL A 282 1.93 11.79 -32.31
N SER A 283 2.45 13.02 -32.29
CA SER A 283 3.74 13.33 -32.94
C SER A 283 4.90 12.52 -32.37
N TRP A 284 4.93 12.35 -31.05
CA TRP A 284 5.92 11.50 -30.38
C TRP A 284 5.78 10.02 -30.76
N ALA A 285 4.55 9.49 -30.79
CA ALA A 285 4.29 8.12 -31.22
C ALA A 285 4.77 7.85 -32.65
N LYS A 286 4.51 8.78 -33.57
CA LYS A 286 5.03 8.73 -34.95
C LYS A 286 6.56 8.76 -35.00
N ARG A 287 7.19 9.65 -34.22
CA ARG A 287 8.67 9.72 -34.10
C ARG A 287 9.25 8.39 -33.62
N LEU A 288 8.67 7.78 -32.59
CA LEU A 288 9.11 6.50 -32.06
C LEU A 288 8.97 5.37 -33.10
N SER A 289 7.82 5.30 -33.78
CA SER A 289 7.57 4.33 -34.86
C SER A 289 8.63 4.41 -35.96
N ASN A 290 9.04 5.62 -36.36
CA ASN A 290 10.02 5.84 -37.42
C ASN A 290 11.49 5.67 -36.95
N SER A 291 11.74 5.61 -35.65
CA SER A 291 13.09 5.60 -35.08
C SER A 291 13.77 4.22 -35.07
N ASN A 292 13.09 3.16 -35.52
CA ASN A 292 13.62 1.79 -35.59
C ASN A 292 14.30 1.30 -34.29
N GLY A 293 13.77 1.67 -33.12
CA GLY A 293 14.33 1.18 -31.85
C GLY A 293 15.43 2.05 -31.22
N ASN A 294 15.57 3.33 -31.59
CA ASN A 294 16.52 4.23 -30.92
C ASN A 294 16.20 4.36 -29.41
N SER A 295 17.09 3.85 -28.56
CA SER A 295 16.93 3.84 -27.10
C SER A 295 16.82 5.23 -26.48
N ASP A 296 17.50 6.22 -27.05
CA ASP A 296 17.53 7.59 -26.52
C ASP A 296 16.18 8.27 -26.74
N ALA A 297 15.56 8.07 -27.90
CA ALA A 297 14.23 8.61 -28.21
C ALA A 297 13.14 8.05 -27.27
N VAL A 298 13.22 6.75 -26.93
CA VAL A 298 12.28 6.14 -25.99
C VAL A 298 12.52 6.62 -24.56
N PHE A 299 13.79 6.85 -24.20
CA PHE A 299 14.13 7.40 -22.88
C PHE A 299 13.63 8.85 -22.73
N GLU A 300 13.79 9.69 -23.75
CA GLU A 300 13.22 11.04 -23.81
C GLU A 300 11.69 11.00 -23.68
N PHE A 301 11.03 10.12 -24.44
CA PHE A 301 9.59 9.91 -24.34
C PHE A 301 9.16 9.56 -22.91
N THR A 302 9.87 8.62 -22.27
CA THR A 302 9.58 8.19 -20.89
C THR A 302 9.83 9.31 -19.88
N LYS A 303 10.86 10.15 -20.09
CA LYS A 303 11.08 11.34 -19.25
C LYS A 303 9.97 12.38 -19.40
N TYR A 304 9.39 12.50 -20.60
CA TYR A 304 8.39 13.52 -20.91
C TYR A 304 6.97 13.13 -20.50
N TYR A 305 6.51 11.92 -20.84
CA TYR A 305 5.15 11.44 -20.53
C TYR A 305 5.10 10.47 -19.34
N GLY A 306 6.23 10.14 -18.74
CA GLY A 306 6.30 9.18 -17.64
C GLY A 306 6.18 7.73 -18.11
N THR A 307 5.81 6.86 -17.17
CA THR A 307 5.78 5.40 -17.31
C THR A 307 4.36 4.84 -17.35
N HIS A 308 3.39 5.59 -16.85
CA HIS A 308 1.99 5.21 -16.72
C HIS A 308 1.08 6.34 -17.22
N TYR A 309 -0.18 6.02 -17.44
CA TYR A 309 -1.27 6.97 -17.58
C TYR A 309 -2.32 6.70 -16.51
N LEU A 310 -3.19 7.68 -16.26
CA LEU A 310 -4.27 7.53 -15.29
C LEU A 310 -5.49 6.91 -15.97
N SER A 311 -5.89 5.72 -15.53
CA SER A 311 -7.11 5.04 -16.02
C SER A 311 -8.34 5.39 -15.20
N GLU A 312 -8.15 5.73 -13.93
CA GLU A 312 -9.17 6.21 -13.01
C GLU A 312 -8.59 7.22 -12.04
N VAL A 313 -9.33 8.28 -11.73
CA VAL A 313 -8.95 9.33 -10.77
C VAL A 313 -10.13 9.70 -9.90
N THR A 314 -9.95 9.64 -8.59
CA THR A 314 -10.88 10.19 -7.61
C THR A 314 -10.42 11.59 -7.20
N PHE A 315 -11.31 12.55 -7.35
CA PHE A 315 -11.10 13.95 -7.03
C PHE A 315 -11.80 14.33 -5.73
N GLY A 316 -11.17 15.21 -4.96
CA GLY A 316 -11.66 15.65 -3.66
C GLY A 316 -10.61 16.39 -2.86
N ALA A 317 -10.65 16.25 -1.54
CA ALA A 317 -9.67 16.83 -0.63
C ALA A 317 -9.14 15.80 0.36
N ARG A 318 -7.90 16.02 0.80
CA ARG A 318 -7.26 15.24 1.86
C ARG A 318 -6.71 16.17 2.93
N PHE A 319 -6.95 15.79 4.18
CA PHE A 319 -6.35 16.42 5.35
C PHE A 319 -5.41 15.39 5.97
N MET A 320 -4.11 15.69 5.98
CA MET A 320 -3.08 14.81 6.49
C MET A 320 -2.30 15.45 7.64
N LYS A 321 -1.82 14.61 8.54
CA LYS A 321 -0.80 14.94 9.53
C LYS A 321 0.33 13.95 9.48
N ASN A 322 1.53 14.46 9.32
CA ASN A 322 2.76 13.68 9.43
C ASN A 322 3.36 13.93 10.81
N HIS A 323 3.33 12.90 11.66
CA HIS A 323 3.94 12.93 12.98
C HIS A 323 5.29 12.23 12.93
N LYS A 324 6.38 12.94 13.21
CA LYS A 324 7.72 12.36 13.38
C LYS A 324 7.94 12.06 14.86
N MET A 325 8.29 10.82 15.18
CA MET A 325 8.51 10.33 16.55
C MET A 325 9.86 9.63 16.65
N SER A 326 10.55 9.77 17.78
CA SER A 326 11.78 8.98 18.02
C SER A 326 11.46 7.51 18.33
N GLN A 327 12.36 6.61 17.94
CA GLN A 327 12.24 5.17 18.20
C GLN A 327 12.21 4.86 19.70
N THR A 328 12.96 5.62 20.50
CA THR A 328 12.97 5.49 21.96
C THR A 328 11.59 5.80 22.54
N LYS A 329 10.97 6.90 22.09
CA LYS A 329 9.64 7.30 22.58
C LYS A 329 8.55 6.36 22.10
N TYR A 330 8.63 5.89 20.85
CA TYR A 330 7.75 4.86 20.34
C TYR A 330 7.82 3.57 21.18
N SER A 331 9.03 3.11 21.50
CA SER A 331 9.25 1.90 22.30
C SER A 331 8.69 2.04 23.72
N GLU A 332 8.85 3.21 24.34
CA GLU A 332 8.27 3.55 25.63
C GLU A 332 6.74 3.45 25.60
N LEU A 333 6.08 4.15 24.66
CA LEU A 333 4.62 4.15 24.50
C LEU A 333 4.08 2.74 24.21
N ARG A 334 4.78 1.99 23.37
CA ARG A 334 4.43 0.60 23.05
C ARG A 334 4.54 -0.31 24.28
N SER A 335 5.57 -0.13 25.13
CA SER A 335 5.73 -0.91 26.37
C SER A 335 4.60 -0.65 27.38
N GLN A 336 4.04 0.56 27.36
CA GLN A 336 2.87 0.97 28.14
C GLN A 336 1.54 0.53 27.49
N LYS A 337 1.59 -0.24 26.39
CA LYS A 337 0.44 -0.71 25.59
C LYS A 337 -0.39 0.41 24.98
N ILE A 338 0.24 1.56 24.71
CA ILE A 338 -0.43 2.70 24.09
C ILE A 338 -0.25 2.62 22.57
N SER A 339 -1.35 2.61 21.81
CA SER A 339 -1.30 2.70 20.34
C SER A 339 -0.95 4.12 19.92
N VAL A 340 0.11 4.26 19.12
CA VAL A 340 0.52 5.56 18.57
C VAL A 340 -0.36 5.98 17.41
N GLU A 341 -0.92 5.03 16.67
CA GLU A 341 -1.86 5.25 15.57
C GLU A 341 -3.21 5.77 16.09
N ALA A 342 -3.72 5.21 17.19
CA ALA A 342 -4.94 5.72 17.82
C ALA A 342 -4.74 7.16 18.32
N GLN A 343 -3.63 7.43 19.02
CA GLN A 343 -3.29 8.78 19.48
C GLN A 343 -3.10 9.78 18.33
N ALA A 344 -2.46 9.36 17.24
CA ALA A 344 -2.28 10.18 16.05
C ALA A 344 -3.64 10.49 15.37
N SER A 345 -4.55 9.52 15.35
CA SER A 345 -5.92 9.69 14.83
C SER A 345 -6.70 10.69 15.70
N TYR A 346 -6.60 10.57 17.02
CA TYR A 346 -7.14 11.53 17.96
C TYR A 346 -6.53 12.92 17.80
N SER A 347 -5.23 13.03 17.53
CA SER A 347 -4.54 14.31 17.27
C SER A 347 -5.03 14.96 15.97
N GLY A 348 -5.30 14.16 14.94
CA GLY A 348 -5.98 14.61 13.72
C GLY A 348 -7.36 15.20 14.02
N LEU A 349 -8.21 14.42 14.68
CA LEU A 349 -9.56 14.86 15.06
C LEU A 349 -9.53 16.10 15.98
N PHE A 350 -8.63 16.16 16.95
CA PHE A 350 -8.50 17.32 17.85
C PHE A 350 -8.23 18.61 17.10
N SER A 351 -7.49 18.51 15.99
CA SER A 351 -7.16 19.67 15.14
C SER A 351 -8.34 20.15 14.31
N VAL A 352 -9.33 19.28 14.15
CA VAL A 352 -10.60 19.55 13.49
C VAL A 352 -11.67 19.65 14.59
N GLY A 353 -11.74 20.81 15.23
CA GLY A 353 -12.85 21.18 16.13
C GLY A 353 -12.45 21.27 17.61
N GLY A 354 -11.16 21.40 17.91
CA GLY A 354 -10.64 21.60 19.27
C GLY A 354 -10.93 20.44 20.23
N GLY A 355 -11.19 19.25 19.67
CA GLY A 355 -11.55 18.05 20.40
C GLY A 355 -12.94 18.07 21.03
N PHE A 356 -13.88 18.95 20.64
CA PHE A 356 -15.22 19.04 21.24
C PHE A 356 -15.95 17.69 21.36
N SER A 357 -15.80 16.83 20.35
CA SER A 357 -16.37 15.48 20.29
C SER A 357 -15.60 14.41 21.09
N MET A 358 -14.50 14.78 21.76
CA MET A 358 -13.61 13.86 22.46
C MET A 358 -13.84 13.87 23.96
N ASP A 359 -13.76 12.69 24.58
CA ASP A 359 -13.79 12.55 26.03
C ASP A 359 -12.49 13.04 26.69
N SER A 360 -12.48 13.08 28.03
CA SER A 360 -11.32 13.55 28.80
C SER A 360 -10.07 12.70 28.58
N GLU A 361 -10.22 11.38 28.45
CA GLU A 361 -9.09 10.46 28.28
C GLU A 361 -8.44 10.67 26.92
N GLN A 362 -9.25 10.77 25.87
CA GLN A 362 -8.80 11.06 24.51
C GLN A 362 -8.08 12.41 24.41
N ARG A 363 -8.60 13.46 25.07
CA ARG A 363 -7.93 14.77 25.13
C ARG A 363 -6.58 14.69 25.84
N SER A 364 -6.50 14.02 26.99
CA SER A 364 -5.24 13.80 27.69
C SER A 364 -4.24 12.99 26.85
N ALA A 365 -4.71 11.97 26.13
CA ALA A 365 -3.89 11.20 25.21
C ALA A 365 -3.31 12.07 24.08
N VAL A 366 -4.10 12.96 23.49
CA VAL A 366 -3.62 13.92 22.48
C VAL A 366 -2.55 14.84 23.04
N HIS A 367 -2.77 15.45 24.22
CA HIS A 367 -1.78 16.35 24.81
C HIS A 367 -0.45 15.66 25.12
N ASN A 368 -0.47 14.40 25.55
CA ASN A 368 0.74 13.63 25.79
C ASN A 368 1.42 13.22 24.47
N PHE A 369 0.62 12.82 23.48
CA PHE A 369 1.12 12.47 22.16
C PHE A 369 1.80 13.66 21.47
N GLN A 370 1.18 14.85 21.49
CA GLN A 370 1.73 16.06 20.86
C GLN A 370 3.07 16.50 21.47
N LYS A 371 3.33 16.23 22.75
CA LYS A 371 4.64 16.45 23.38
C LYS A 371 5.72 15.46 22.92
N SER A 372 5.30 14.36 22.32
CA SER A 372 6.14 13.22 21.95
C SER A 372 6.49 13.19 20.46
N VAL A 373 5.93 14.11 19.66
CA VAL A 373 6.07 14.13 18.20
C VAL A 373 6.27 15.54 17.66
N GLU A 374 7.03 15.65 16.57
CA GLU A 374 6.96 16.81 15.68
C GLU A 374 5.81 16.59 14.69
N THR A 375 4.93 17.57 14.48
CA THR A 375 3.75 17.41 13.62
C THR A 375 3.75 18.42 12.48
N SER A 376 3.69 17.92 11.25
CA SER A 376 3.42 18.71 10.06
C SER A 376 1.98 18.47 9.61
N THR A 377 1.24 19.54 9.33
CA THR A 377 -0.13 19.47 8.82
C THR A 377 -0.14 19.80 7.34
N ILE A 378 -0.76 18.94 6.53
CA ILE A 378 -0.79 19.06 5.07
C ILE A 378 -2.23 18.90 4.60
N THR A 379 -2.79 19.93 3.98
CA THR A 379 -4.11 19.88 3.37
C THR A 379 -4.02 20.12 1.88
N VAL A 380 -4.73 19.34 1.09
CA VAL A 380 -4.78 19.48 -0.38
C VAL A 380 -6.24 19.43 -0.84
N GLY A 381 -6.60 20.28 -1.81
CA GLY A 381 -7.96 20.44 -2.34
C GLY A 381 -8.84 21.40 -1.53
N ALA A 382 -8.74 21.38 -0.22
CA ALA A 382 -9.46 22.32 0.65
C ALA A 382 -8.59 22.77 1.81
N ALA A 383 -8.57 24.08 2.07
CA ALA A 383 -7.89 24.66 3.22
C ALA A 383 -8.61 24.28 4.52
N PRO A 384 -7.88 24.17 5.66
CA PRO A 384 -8.51 24.01 6.96
C PRO A 384 -9.46 25.19 7.23
N PRO A 385 -10.67 24.94 7.72
CA PRO A 385 -11.62 26.01 7.99
C PRO A 385 -11.21 26.78 9.25
N SER A 386 -11.49 28.09 9.28
CA SER A 386 -11.09 28.97 10.39
C SER A 386 -11.75 28.61 11.73
N ASN A 387 -12.94 28.01 11.69
CA ASN A 387 -13.66 27.52 12.86
C ASN A 387 -13.20 26.13 13.32
N GLY A 388 -12.31 25.48 12.57
CA GLY A 388 -11.85 24.11 12.83
C GLY A 388 -12.91 23.03 12.61
N ASP A 389 -14.12 23.34 12.15
CA ASP A 389 -15.21 22.35 12.04
C ASP A 389 -15.04 21.42 10.84
N ALA A 390 -15.16 20.10 11.09
CA ALA A 390 -14.93 19.08 10.07
C ALA A 390 -15.93 19.16 8.91
N MET A 391 -17.18 19.51 9.21
CA MET A 391 -18.23 19.61 8.21
C MET A 391 -18.06 20.87 7.35
N THR A 392 -17.52 21.94 7.92
CA THR A 392 -17.13 23.15 7.20
C THR A 392 -16.00 22.84 6.22
N TRP A 393 -14.98 22.06 6.64
CA TRP A 393 -13.94 21.57 5.73
C TRP A 393 -14.56 20.75 4.60
N ALA A 394 -15.35 19.72 4.92
CA ALA A 394 -15.99 18.86 3.92
C ALA A 394 -16.85 19.62 2.91
N SER A 395 -17.57 20.66 3.37
CA SER A 395 -18.45 21.47 2.52
C SER A 395 -17.68 22.35 1.52
N SER A 396 -16.44 22.75 1.83
CA SER A 396 -15.58 23.55 0.95
C SER A 396 -14.92 22.75 -0.19
N VAL A 397 -14.91 21.43 -0.11
CA VAL A 397 -14.20 20.56 -1.08
C VAL A 397 -14.71 20.70 -2.51
N GLN A 398 -15.99 21.01 -2.68
CA GLN A 398 -16.61 21.21 -3.99
C GLN A 398 -16.00 22.37 -4.80
N GLU A 399 -15.27 23.30 -4.15
CA GLU A 399 -14.71 24.47 -4.81
C GLU A 399 -13.47 24.12 -5.64
N ASN A 400 -12.58 23.27 -5.11
CA ASN A 400 -11.30 22.91 -5.75
C ASN A 400 -10.92 21.43 -5.49
N PRO A 401 -11.73 20.47 -5.97
CA PRO A 401 -11.45 19.05 -5.81
C PRO A 401 -10.23 18.62 -6.63
N VAL A 402 -9.16 18.15 -5.98
CA VAL A 402 -7.92 17.70 -6.63
C VAL A 402 -7.81 16.17 -6.66
N PRO A 403 -6.89 15.56 -7.43
CA PRO A 403 -6.61 14.14 -7.33
C PRO A 403 -6.18 13.74 -5.92
N ILE A 404 -6.94 12.84 -5.29
CA ILE A 404 -6.62 12.25 -3.97
C ILE A 404 -6.37 10.75 -4.04
N LYS A 405 -6.84 10.09 -5.11
CA LYS A 405 -6.57 8.69 -5.40
C LYS A 405 -6.61 8.47 -6.90
N TYR A 406 -5.75 7.61 -7.43
CA TYR A 406 -5.72 7.31 -8.86
C TYR A 406 -5.19 5.91 -9.14
N THR A 407 -5.65 5.33 -10.24
CA THR A 407 -5.16 4.07 -10.80
C THR A 407 -4.24 4.37 -11.98
N LEU A 408 -3.04 3.81 -11.93
CA LEU A 408 -1.96 4.00 -12.89
C LEU A 408 -1.79 2.74 -13.71
N THR A 409 -2.01 2.86 -15.02
CA THR A 409 -1.86 1.75 -15.96
C THR A 409 -0.64 2.00 -16.87
N PRO A 410 0.15 0.98 -17.25
CA PRO A 410 1.40 1.19 -17.97
C PRO A 410 1.19 1.85 -19.33
N ILE A 411 2.01 2.84 -19.67
CA ILE A 411 1.83 3.67 -20.88
C ILE A 411 1.92 2.87 -22.19
N HIS A 412 2.64 1.75 -22.19
CA HIS A 412 2.70 0.85 -23.36
C HIS A 412 1.34 0.23 -23.70
N ASN A 413 0.37 0.21 -22.77
CA ASN A 413 -0.98 -0.28 -23.05
C ASN A 413 -1.77 0.62 -24.01
N LEU A 414 -1.33 1.86 -24.23
CA LEU A 414 -1.93 2.80 -25.20
C LEU A 414 -1.56 2.48 -26.66
N PHE A 415 -0.62 1.55 -26.88
CA PHE A 415 -0.20 1.10 -28.21
C PHE A 415 -0.77 -0.29 -28.45
N THR A 416 -2.08 -0.35 -28.67
CA THR A 416 -2.84 -1.55 -29.08
C THR A 416 -3.84 -1.17 -30.16
N GLU A 417 -4.39 -2.17 -30.84
CA GLU A 417 -5.44 -1.99 -31.85
C GLU A 417 -6.61 -1.14 -31.34
N ARG A 418 -6.94 -1.23 -30.05
CA ARG A 418 -7.96 -0.40 -29.37
C ARG A 418 -7.77 1.10 -29.61
N TYR A 419 -6.54 1.58 -29.67
CA TYR A 419 -6.20 3.01 -29.80
C TYR A 419 -5.78 3.39 -31.23
N SER A 420 -5.82 2.45 -32.18
CA SER A 420 -5.32 2.63 -33.54
C SER A 420 -5.98 3.79 -34.28
N LYS A 421 -7.28 4.01 -34.08
CA LYS A 421 -8.05 5.14 -34.67
C LYS A 421 -7.44 6.50 -34.34
N HIS A 422 -6.86 6.65 -33.14
CA HIS A 422 -6.26 7.89 -32.67
C HIS A 422 -4.75 7.96 -32.94
N LEU A 423 -4.15 6.89 -33.49
CA LEU A 423 -2.73 6.79 -33.81
C LEU A 423 -2.52 6.31 -35.27
N PRO A 424 -3.04 7.03 -36.27
CA PRO A 424 -2.81 6.67 -37.66
C PRO A 424 -1.32 6.73 -37.99
N ASP A 425 -0.87 5.83 -38.87
CA ASP A 425 0.52 5.75 -39.35
C ASP A 425 1.57 5.41 -38.27
N VAL A 426 1.16 4.83 -37.13
CA VAL A 426 2.05 4.35 -36.08
C VAL A 426 2.13 2.83 -36.10
N ASN A 427 3.33 2.27 -36.13
CA ASN A 427 3.55 0.84 -35.93
C ASN A 427 3.42 0.51 -34.43
N LEU A 428 2.19 0.17 -34.02
CA LEU A 428 1.81 0.00 -32.62
C LEU A 428 2.63 -1.08 -31.91
N ASP A 429 2.85 -2.23 -32.54
CA ASP A 429 3.59 -3.35 -31.94
C ASP A 429 5.05 -2.98 -31.67
N VAL A 430 5.70 -2.30 -32.62
CA VAL A 430 7.07 -1.83 -32.47
C VAL A 430 7.17 -0.82 -31.33
N VAL A 431 6.30 0.20 -31.30
CA VAL A 431 6.34 1.23 -30.25
C VAL A 431 6.01 0.63 -28.88
N ARG A 432 5.04 -0.29 -28.80
CA ARG A 432 4.68 -1.02 -27.58
C ARG A 432 5.88 -1.75 -26.99
N GLU A 433 6.55 -2.57 -27.80
CA GLU A 433 7.70 -3.35 -27.32
C GLU A 433 8.92 -2.46 -27.03
N MET A 434 9.13 -1.38 -27.79
CA MET A 434 10.16 -0.38 -27.49
C MET A 434 9.96 0.24 -26.11
N ILE A 435 8.76 0.76 -25.83
CA ILE A 435 8.42 1.36 -24.54
C ILE A 435 8.57 0.31 -23.44
N LYS A 436 7.99 -0.87 -23.61
CA LYS A 436 8.05 -1.97 -22.61
C LYS A 436 9.47 -2.44 -22.29
N ASN A 437 10.39 -2.38 -23.26
CA ASN A 437 11.80 -2.71 -23.01
C ASN A 437 12.56 -1.56 -22.35
N ALA A 438 12.37 -0.32 -22.82
CA ALA A 438 12.96 0.86 -22.18
C ALA A 438 12.50 1.02 -20.73
N SER A 439 11.25 0.65 -20.47
CA SER A 439 10.64 0.61 -19.15
C SER A 439 11.47 -0.16 -18.13
N LYS A 440 12.03 -1.31 -18.51
CA LYS A 440 12.89 -2.14 -17.65
C LYS A 440 14.23 -1.48 -17.34
N ASN A 441 14.71 -0.63 -18.24
CA ASN A 441 16.01 0.04 -18.13
C ASN A 441 15.89 1.48 -17.58
N TYR A 442 14.68 2.02 -17.47
CA TYR A 442 14.43 3.40 -17.07
C TYR A 442 15.05 3.74 -15.72
N CYS A 443 14.86 2.88 -14.73
CA CYS A 443 15.51 3.05 -13.44
C CYS A 443 17.04 3.01 -13.53
N GLN A 444 17.61 2.11 -14.34
CA GLN A 444 19.07 2.01 -14.47
C GLN A 444 19.66 3.30 -15.05
N ALA A 445 18.94 3.94 -15.98
CA ALA A 445 19.32 5.25 -16.49
C ALA A 445 19.25 6.33 -15.41
N LEU A 446 18.18 6.36 -14.61
CA LEU A 446 18.10 7.27 -13.45
C LEU A 446 19.21 7.00 -12.42
N LYS A 447 19.61 5.75 -12.23
CA LYS A 447 20.71 5.38 -11.34
C LYS A 447 22.03 5.93 -11.84
N LYS A 448 22.30 5.80 -13.14
CA LYS A 448 23.49 6.38 -13.79
C LYS A 448 23.54 7.91 -13.65
N GLU A 449 22.39 8.58 -13.63
CA GLU A 449 22.25 10.02 -13.39
C GLU A 449 22.32 10.42 -11.89
N GLY A 450 22.51 9.46 -10.97
CA GLY A 450 22.49 9.72 -9.52
C GLY A 450 21.11 10.11 -8.98
N ARG A 451 20.05 9.90 -9.77
CA ARG A 451 18.66 10.22 -9.39
C ARG A 451 18.02 9.15 -8.53
N VAL A 452 18.53 7.92 -8.54
CA VAL A 452 18.15 6.83 -7.63
C VAL A 452 19.38 6.05 -7.18
N ASP A 453 19.36 5.51 -5.97
CA ASP A 453 20.51 4.79 -5.41
C ASP A 453 20.49 3.31 -5.82
N SER A 454 19.31 2.75 -6.06
CA SER A 454 19.10 1.36 -6.46
C SER A 454 17.85 1.19 -7.32
N CYS A 455 17.88 0.16 -8.17
CA CYS A 455 16.76 -0.30 -8.98
C CYS A 455 16.24 -1.66 -8.57
N ASP A 456 16.64 -2.12 -7.39
CA ASP A 456 16.20 -3.40 -6.85
C ASP A 456 14.78 -3.28 -6.26
N ASP A 457 13.83 -4.10 -6.69
CA ASP A 457 12.47 -4.16 -6.13
C ASP A 457 12.41 -5.02 -4.84
N ASP A 458 11.98 -4.42 -3.72
CA ASP A 458 12.29 -4.86 -2.34
C ASP A 458 11.64 -6.17 -1.84
N ILE A 459 10.63 -6.75 -2.49
CA ILE A 459 10.06 -8.03 -2.01
C ILE A 459 11.03 -9.21 -2.26
N HIS A 460 11.94 -9.07 -3.22
CA HIS A 460 12.90 -10.12 -3.58
C HIS A 460 14.31 -9.90 -3.00
N LEU A 461 14.51 -8.90 -2.15
CA LEU A 461 15.83 -8.39 -1.79
C LEU A 461 16.63 -9.17 -0.73
N GLY A 462 16.15 -10.35 -0.36
CA GLY A 462 16.99 -11.28 0.40
C GLY A 462 17.77 -12.20 -0.53
N ILE A 463 19.04 -12.46 -0.20
CA ILE A 463 19.82 -13.52 -0.84
C ILE A 463 19.09 -14.82 -0.58
N SER A 464 18.57 -15.41 -1.66
CA SER A 464 17.79 -16.65 -1.59
C SER A 464 18.72 -17.84 -1.80
N LEU A 465 18.77 -18.71 -0.81
CA LEU A 465 19.50 -19.97 -0.82
C LEU A 465 18.48 -21.10 -0.98
N GLU A 466 18.50 -21.73 -2.15
CA GLU A 466 17.60 -22.82 -2.47
C GLU A 466 18.07 -24.12 -1.80
N ASN A 467 17.12 -24.88 -1.29
CA ASN A 467 17.34 -26.15 -0.60
C ASN A 467 18.20 -26.05 0.67
N ILE A 468 18.20 -24.89 1.32
CA ILE A 468 18.92 -24.61 2.56
C ILE A 468 17.92 -24.21 3.63
N GLY A 469 18.13 -24.75 4.83
CA GLY A 469 17.44 -24.32 6.04
C GLY A 469 18.40 -24.23 7.21
N VAL A 470 17.88 -23.83 8.37
CA VAL A 470 18.61 -23.81 9.64
C VAL A 470 18.01 -24.84 10.61
N THR A 471 18.88 -25.39 11.46
CA THR A 471 18.50 -26.39 12.48
C THR A 471 17.57 -25.81 13.53
N THR A 472 17.70 -24.51 13.82
CA THR A 472 16.92 -23.81 14.83
C THR A 472 15.49 -23.51 14.36
N PHE A 473 14.57 -23.26 15.29
CA PHE A 473 13.20 -22.83 14.98
C PHE A 473 13.09 -21.33 14.66
N GLY A 474 14.21 -20.60 14.63
CA GLY A 474 14.22 -19.14 14.64
C GLY A 474 13.85 -18.56 16.01
N TYR A 475 13.65 -17.24 16.08
CA TYR A 475 13.07 -16.60 17.26
C TYR A 475 11.54 -16.55 17.19
N ARG A 476 10.98 -16.66 15.98
CA ARG A 476 9.54 -16.71 15.75
C ARG A 476 9.20 -17.64 14.60
N TYR A 477 8.10 -18.36 14.77
CA TYR A 477 7.59 -19.35 13.83
C TYR A 477 6.14 -19.06 13.46
N LEU A 478 5.81 -19.14 12.18
CA LEU A 478 4.49 -18.86 11.63
C LEU A 478 4.03 -20.05 10.78
N THR A 479 2.87 -20.59 11.09
CA THR A 479 2.23 -21.67 10.34
C THR A 479 1.31 -21.11 9.26
N ASN A 480 1.15 -21.83 8.13
CA ASN A 480 0.23 -21.49 7.05
C ASN A 480 0.43 -20.10 6.41
N VAL A 481 1.67 -19.63 6.36
CA VAL A 481 2.07 -18.38 5.70
C VAL A 481 2.88 -18.71 4.46
N ASP A 482 2.56 -18.09 3.32
CA ASP A 482 3.31 -18.27 2.08
C ASP A 482 4.67 -17.52 2.11
N GLU A 483 5.48 -17.70 1.06
CA GLU A 483 6.81 -17.09 1.01
C GLU A 483 6.78 -15.56 1.03
N THR A 484 5.82 -14.97 0.32
CA THR A 484 5.71 -13.51 0.15
C THR A 484 5.34 -12.86 1.48
N ASP A 485 4.33 -13.41 2.15
CA ASP A 485 3.90 -12.96 3.46
C ASP A 485 4.97 -13.21 4.52
N CYS A 486 5.68 -14.34 4.44
CA CYS A 486 6.80 -14.64 5.33
C CYS A 486 7.89 -13.56 5.25
N ARG A 487 8.27 -13.18 4.03
CA ARG A 487 9.23 -12.08 3.78
C ARG A 487 8.69 -10.75 4.27
N ALA A 488 7.43 -10.43 3.98
CA ALA A 488 6.80 -9.18 4.39
C ALA A 488 6.77 -9.04 5.91
N ILE A 489 6.35 -10.08 6.65
CA ILE A 489 6.30 -10.06 8.11
C ILE A 489 7.69 -9.86 8.71
N CYS A 490 8.73 -10.50 8.17
CA CYS A 490 10.10 -10.26 8.58
C CYS A 490 10.53 -8.79 8.35
N LEU A 491 10.19 -8.22 7.19
CA LEU A 491 10.49 -6.81 6.91
C LEU A 491 9.73 -5.85 7.86
N LEU A 492 8.63 -6.27 8.47
CA LEU A 492 7.91 -5.52 9.51
C LEU A 492 8.46 -5.74 10.93
N ASP A 493 9.23 -6.80 11.19
CA ASP A 493 9.75 -7.12 12.52
C ASP A 493 11.19 -6.62 12.65
N GLU A 494 11.46 -5.64 13.52
CA GLU A 494 12.75 -4.96 13.64
C GLU A 494 13.95 -5.88 13.89
N LYS A 495 13.74 -7.03 14.53
CA LYS A 495 14.81 -8.00 14.83
C LYS A 495 15.08 -8.97 13.69
N CYS A 496 14.17 -9.06 12.73
CA CYS A 496 14.30 -10.00 11.63
C CYS A 496 15.36 -9.57 10.62
N VAL A 497 16.28 -10.48 10.32
CA VAL A 497 17.32 -10.31 9.30
C VAL A 497 17.29 -11.39 8.22
N ALA A 498 16.63 -12.51 8.49
CA ALA A 498 16.46 -13.58 7.52
C ALA A 498 15.15 -14.37 7.77
N VAL A 499 14.65 -15.03 6.73
CA VAL A 499 13.55 -15.99 6.85
C VAL A 499 13.88 -17.33 6.23
N GLN A 500 13.39 -18.41 6.83
CA GLN A 500 13.31 -19.71 6.19
C GLN A 500 11.85 -20.04 5.92
N HIS A 501 11.51 -20.31 4.65
CA HIS A 501 10.16 -20.72 4.27
C HIS A 501 10.16 -22.12 3.63
N SER A 502 9.13 -22.91 3.91
CA SER A 502 8.82 -24.13 3.16
C SER A 502 7.33 -24.43 3.20
N ALA A 503 6.76 -24.97 2.12
CA ALA A 503 5.32 -25.27 2.05
C ALA A 503 4.83 -26.20 3.18
N ARG A 504 5.67 -27.14 3.63
CA ARG A 504 5.32 -28.10 4.70
C ARG A 504 5.58 -27.60 6.12
N ARG A 505 6.58 -26.74 6.31
CA ARG A 505 7.02 -26.28 7.64
C ARG A 505 6.82 -24.79 7.84
N GLY A 506 6.02 -24.10 7.03
CA GLY A 506 5.70 -22.68 7.21
C GLY A 506 6.92 -21.76 7.16
N CYS A 507 6.88 -20.69 7.96
CA CYS A 507 7.84 -19.59 7.96
C CYS A 507 8.56 -19.46 9.31
N LYS A 508 9.89 -19.42 9.29
CA LYS A 508 10.75 -19.11 10.45
C LYS A 508 11.37 -17.74 10.24
N LEU A 509 11.33 -16.90 11.28
CA LEU A 509 12.00 -15.61 11.32
C LEU A 509 13.29 -15.76 12.13
N LEU A 510 14.37 -15.22 11.59
CA LEU A 510 15.73 -15.36 12.11
C LEU A 510 16.31 -13.99 12.42
N ASP A 511 17.04 -13.92 13.54
CA ASP A 511 17.84 -12.78 13.97
C ASP A 511 19.33 -13.18 13.96
N THR A 512 20.19 -12.30 14.48
CA THR A 512 21.65 -12.47 14.56
C THR A 512 22.11 -13.07 15.88
N THR A 513 21.21 -13.27 16.85
CA THR A 513 21.57 -13.58 18.24
C THR A 513 21.85 -15.07 18.48
N LYS A 514 21.50 -15.92 17.51
CA LYS A 514 21.64 -17.37 17.61
C LYS A 514 22.74 -17.88 16.69
N ASP A 515 23.49 -18.85 17.19
CA ASP A 515 24.31 -19.71 16.35
C ASP A 515 23.39 -20.51 15.40
N LEU A 516 23.52 -20.27 14.10
CA LEU A 516 22.71 -20.91 13.08
C LEU A 516 23.54 -21.91 12.29
N THR A 517 23.19 -23.18 12.41
CA THR A 517 23.79 -24.25 11.60
C THR A 517 22.92 -24.50 10.36
N ALA A 518 23.52 -24.41 9.19
CA ALA A 518 22.87 -24.72 7.93
C ALA A 518 22.66 -26.23 7.77
N LEU A 519 21.54 -26.61 7.15
CA LEU A 519 21.31 -27.98 6.73
C LEU A 519 20.61 -28.03 5.37
N LYS A 520 20.79 -29.14 4.67
CA LYS A 520 20.14 -29.40 3.39
C LYS A 520 18.67 -29.76 3.63
N THR A 521 17.75 -29.00 3.04
CA THR A 521 16.29 -29.22 3.15
C THR A 521 15.61 -28.86 1.84
N ASN A 522 14.29 -29.00 1.75
CA ASN A 522 13.51 -28.43 0.63
C ASN A 522 12.96 -27.03 1.01
N SER A 523 13.61 -26.35 1.94
CA SER A 523 13.26 -24.97 2.33
C SER A 523 14.05 -23.98 1.51
N LYS A 524 13.55 -22.74 1.48
CA LYS A 524 14.24 -21.58 0.95
C LYS A 524 14.63 -20.67 2.10
N LEU A 525 15.93 -20.40 2.23
CA LEU A 525 16.46 -19.44 3.20
C LEU A 525 16.71 -18.11 2.50
N VAL A 526 16.33 -17.01 3.13
CA VAL A 526 16.34 -15.67 2.54
C VAL A 526 17.01 -14.73 3.53
N VAL A 527 18.17 -14.18 3.19
CA VAL A 527 18.95 -13.27 4.05
C VAL A 527 18.84 -11.83 3.55
N PHE A 528 18.27 -10.92 4.34
CA PHE A 528 18.05 -9.53 3.97
C PHE A 528 19.26 -8.64 4.31
N LEU A 529 20.17 -8.46 3.36
CA LEU A 529 21.37 -7.65 3.55
C LEU A 529 21.09 -6.21 4.00
N SER A 530 20.02 -5.60 3.50
CA SER A 530 19.60 -4.24 3.92
C SER A 530 19.26 -4.16 5.40
N ARG A 531 18.80 -5.25 6.00
CA ARG A 531 18.49 -5.34 7.43
C ARG A 531 19.75 -5.42 8.27
N LEU A 532 20.74 -6.18 7.80
CA LEU A 532 22.07 -6.25 8.41
C LEU A 532 22.75 -4.88 8.42
N GLN A 533 22.65 -4.14 7.31
CA GLN A 533 23.13 -2.75 7.21
C GLN A 533 22.49 -1.83 8.25
N ARG A 534 21.16 -1.88 8.37
CA ARG A 534 20.42 -1.06 9.34
C ARG A 534 20.79 -1.40 10.79
N LEU A 535 20.93 -2.68 11.10
CA LEU A 535 21.23 -3.14 12.46
C LEU A 535 22.72 -3.05 12.80
N LYS A 536 23.59 -2.87 11.81
CA LYS A 536 25.06 -2.96 11.94
C LYS A 536 25.51 -4.29 12.53
N GLU A 537 24.86 -5.37 12.08
CA GLU A 537 25.13 -6.73 12.55
C GLU A 537 25.46 -7.66 11.38
N ASN A 538 26.28 -8.69 11.66
CA ASN A 538 26.60 -9.73 10.69
C ASN A 538 25.68 -10.93 10.90
N PHE A 539 25.35 -11.63 9.81
CA PHE A 539 24.59 -12.86 9.86
C PHE A 539 25.47 -14.04 9.52
N VAL A 540 25.50 -15.04 10.40
CA VAL A 540 26.47 -16.14 10.33
C VAL A 540 25.75 -17.47 10.19
N LEU A 541 26.19 -18.28 9.22
CA LEU A 541 25.71 -19.64 8.99
C LEU A 541 26.88 -20.63 9.06
N LYS A 542 26.85 -21.51 10.07
CA LYS A 542 27.77 -22.65 10.19
C LYS A 542 27.39 -23.73 9.19
N ASP A 543 28.37 -24.57 8.88
CA ASP A 543 28.27 -25.72 7.99
C ASP A 543 27.89 -25.36 6.54
N LEU A 544 28.29 -24.18 6.06
CA LEU A 544 27.93 -23.67 4.75
C LEU A 544 29.14 -23.09 4.01
N LYS A 545 29.25 -23.39 2.71
CA LYS A 545 30.20 -22.73 1.81
C LYS A 545 29.59 -22.46 0.44
N VAL A 546 30.28 -21.65 -0.36
CA VAL A 546 29.96 -21.44 -1.78
C VAL A 546 30.44 -22.65 -2.59
N LYS A 547 29.64 -23.10 -3.57
CA LYS A 547 29.96 -24.25 -4.45
C LYS A 547 31.17 -23.98 -5.33
N GLU A 548 31.27 -22.76 -5.87
CA GLU A 548 32.36 -22.37 -6.76
C GLU A 548 33.60 -21.95 -5.97
N THR A 549 34.73 -22.60 -6.24
CA THR A 549 35.98 -22.47 -5.48
C THR A 549 36.88 -21.31 -5.90
N GLN A 550 36.48 -20.48 -6.86
CA GLN A 550 37.24 -19.27 -7.22
C GLN A 550 36.76 -18.07 -6.39
N PRO A 551 37.37 -17.77 -5.23
CA PRO A 551 37.10 -16.54 -4.48
C PRO A 551 37.51 -15.30 -5.28
N ARG A 552 37.06 -14.11 -4.88
CA ARG A 552 37.62 -12.86 -5.42
C ARG A 552 39.09 -12.75 -5.01
N ARG A 553 39.97 -12.56 -5.99
CA ARG A 553 41.43 -12.51 -5.82
C ARG A 553 41.80 -11.23 -5.09
N GLY A 554 42.27 -11.36 -3.86
CA GLY A 554 42.70 -10.28 -2.97
C GLY A 554 43.25 -10.87 -1.68
N GLU A 555 44.18 -11.83 -1.80
CA GLU A 555 44.86 -12.46 -0.67
C GLU A 555 45.75 -11.44 0.05
N LYS A 556 45.16 -10.62 0.93
CA LYS A 556 45.85 -10.36 2.20
C LYS A 556 45.61 -11.60 3.05
N GLN A 557 46.69 -12.13 3.62
CA GLN A 557 46.72 -13.39 4.37
C GLN A 557 46.02 -13.23 5.73
N VAL A 558 44.71 -13.09 5.70
CA VAL A 558 43.92 -12.85 6.90
C VAL A 558 43.47 -14.19 7.46
N SER A 559 44.01 -14.56 8.62
CA SER A 559 43.60 -15.73 9.40
C SER A 559 42.56 -15.40 10.48
N ASN A 560 42.32 -14.11 10.74
CA ASN A 560 41.44 -13.61 11.79
C ASN A 560 40.06 -13.19 11.24
N ILE A 561 38.99 -13.62 11.91
CA ILE A 561 37.60 -13.31 11.54
C ILE A 561 37.31 -11.80 11.57
N SER A 562 37.83 -11.07 12.56
CA SER A 562 37.57 -9.63 12.72
C SER A 562 38.15 -8.82 11.56
N GLU A 563 39.34 -9.22 11.12
CA GLU A 563 40.02 -8.58 9.99
C GLU A 563 39.34 -8.95 8.66
N CYS A 564 38.82 -10.18 8.53
CA CYS A 564 38.03 -10.61 7.38
C CYS A 564 36.69 -9.84 7.27
N ILE A 565 36.04 -9.58 8.41
CA ILE A 565 34.85 -8.72 8.50
C ILE A 565 35.18 -7.30 8.03
N SER A 566 36.26 -6.69 8.53
CA SER A 566 36.67 -5.34 8.12
C SER A 566 36.94 -5.31 6.62
N PHE A 567 37.72 -6.26 6.11
CA PHE A 567 38.11 -6.33 4.71
C PHE A 567 36.91 -6.52 3.77
N CYS A 568 35.96 -7.40 4.14
CA CYS A 568 34.72 -7.55 3.37
C CYS A 568 33.79 -6.33 3.50
N GLY A 569 33.78 -5.67 4.65
CA GLY A 569 33.01 -4.46 4.88
C GLY A 569 33.49 -3.27 4.06
N GLU A 570 34.81 -3.17 3.85
CA GLU A 570 35.48 -2.14 3.04
C GLU A 570 35.48 -2.45 1.53
N ASP A 571 35.49 -3.73 1.13
CA ASP A 571 35.44 -4.12 -0.28
C ASP A 571 34.04 -3.83 -0.85
N ALA A 572 33.96 -2.94 -1.85
CA ALA A 572 32.71 -2.50 -2.47
C ALA A 572 31.85 -3.66 -3.05
N PHE A 573 32.46 -4.79 -3.38
CA PHE A 573 31.82 -5.92 -4.05
C PHE A 573 31.68 -7.18 -3.19
N CYS A 574 32.34 -7.26 -2.04
CA CYS A 574 32.16 -8.34 -1.07
C CYS A 574 30.78 -8.25 -0.44
N GLN A 575 30.06 -9.37 -0.33
CA GLN A 575 28.74 -9.41 0.31
C GLN A 575 28.68 -10.50 1.37
N ALA A 576 29.49 -11.54 1.21
CA ALA A 576 29.76 -12.51 2.24
C ALA A 576 31.19 -13.04 2.10
N PHE A 577 31.70 -13.63 3.16
CA PHE A 577 32.91 -14.44 3.10
C PHE A 577 32.67 -15.81 3.72
N VAL A 578 33.53 -16.76 3.39
CA VAL A 578 33.57 -18.08 4.03
C VAL A 578 34.86 -18.20 4.82
N MET A 579 34.73 -18.57 6.09
CA MET A 579 35.81 -19.07 6.94
C MET A 579 35.82 -20.58 6.88
N CYS A 580 37.02 -21.18 6.84
CA CYS A 580 37.16 -22.63 6.83
C CYS A 580 38.12 -23.11 7.94
N ASP A 581 37.84 -24.29 8.49
CA ASP A 581 38.65 -24.95 9.53
C ASP A 581 39.83 -25.71 8.88
N LYS A 582 41.05 -25.56 9.41
CA LYS A 582 42.28 -26.20 8.91
C LYS A 582 42.51 -27.63 9.42
N LYS A 583 41.48 -28.29 9.97
CA LYS A 583 41.58 -29.71 10.36
C LYS A 583 41.97 -30.61 9.18
N ILE A 584 42.70 -31.68 9.49
CA ILE A 584 43.09 -32.73 8.54
C ILE A 584 41.82 -33.30 7.88
N GLY A 585 41.78 -33.28 6.54
CA GLY A 585 40.60 -33.70 5.76
C GLY A 585 39.62 -32.58 5.40
N SER A 586 39.83 -31.34 5.85
CA SER A 586 39.08 -30.17 5.40
C SER A 586 39.44 -29.78 3.96
N TRP A 587 38.48 -29.18 3.25
CA TRP A 587 38.66 -28.71 1.87
C TRP A 587 39.67 -27.56 1.75
N CYS A 588 40.02 -26.92 2.86
CA CYS A 588 41.03 -25.87 2.90
C CYS A 588 42.24 -26.25 3.77
N ALA A 589 42.44 -27.54 4.09
CA ALA A 589 43.59 -28.00 4.88
C ALA A 589 44.95 -27.56 4.30
N ASN A 590 45.03 -27.39 2.98
CA ASN A 590 46.21 -26.94 2.25
C ASN A 590 46.11 -25.48 1.76
N ALA A 591 45.09 -24.72 2.17
CA ALA A 591 44.87 -23.35 1.71
C ALA A 591 45.80 -22.36 2.44
N LYS A 592 46.33 -21.38 1.67
CA LYS A 592 47.23 -20.33 2.20
C LYS A 592 46.51 -19.20 2.96
N GLY A 593 45.21 -19.36 3.24
CA GLY A 593 44.36 -18.45 4.02
C GLY A 593 42.98 -19.07 4.26
N ASN A 594 42.23 -18.57 5.26
CA ASN A 594 40.92 -19.11 5.62
C ASN A 594 39.75 -18.17 5.28
N CYS A 595 40.03 -16.90 4.96
CA CYS A 595 39.05 -15.88 4.64
C CYS A 595 38.85 -15.79 3.12
N LEU A 596 37.69 -16.24 2.63
CA LEU A 596 37.40 -16.30 1.19
C LEU A 596 36.23 -15.37 0.86
N LEU A 597 36.48 -14.29 0.14
CA LEU A 597 35.48 -13.26 -0.17
C LEU A 597 34.66 -13.59 -1.42
N TYR A 598 33.36 -13.30 -1.38
CA TYR A 598 32.42 -13.57 -2.46
C TYR A 598 31.48 -12.39 -2.74
N SER A 599 31.10 -12.26 -4.02
CA SER A 599 30.11 -11.29 -4.49
C SER A 599 28.67 -11.82 -4.39
N LYS A 600 27.68 -10.93 -4.52
CA LYS A 600 26.23 -11.27 -4.50
C LYS A 600 25.85 -12.41 -5.44
N GLN A 601 26.49 -12.50 -6.61
CA GLN A 601 26.17 -13.52 -7.62
C GLN A 601 26.65 -14.93 -7.22
N LYS A 602 27.78 -15.02 -6.50
CA LYS A 602 28.37 -16.32 -6.12
C LYS A 602 27.73 -16.92 -4.87
N ILE A 603 27.27 -16.06 -3.95
CA ILE A 603 26.74 -16.49 -2.64
C ILE A 603 25.33 -17.08 -2.68
N THR A 604 24.69 -17.17 -3.85
CA THR A 604 23.42 -17.88 -4.06
C THR A 604 23.63 -19.38 -4.32
N ALA A 605 24.82 -19.77 -4.81
CA ALA A 605 25.18 -21.15 -5.11
C ALA A 605 26.01 -21.74 -3.96
N VAL A 606 25.33 -22.34 -2.99
CA VAL A 606 25.95 -22.85 -1.74
C VAL A 606 25.78 -24.35 -1.56
N GLU A 607 26.64 -24.96 -0.75
CA GLU A 607 26.54 -26.35 -0.31
C GLU A 607 26.93 -26.53 1.16
N ILE A 608 26.38 -27.57 1.79
CA ILE A 608 26.65 -27.90 3.18
C ILE A 608 28.08 -28.43 3.33
N ASN A 609 28.83 -27.89 4.28
CA ASN A 609 30.18 -28.32 4.59
C ASN A 609 30.52 -28.07 6.07
N GLN A 610 30.67 -29.14 6.84
CA GLN A 610 30.91 -29.13 8.30
C GLN A 610 32.22 -28.47 8.77
N TYR A 611 33.07 -28.01 7.85
CA TYR A 611 34.34 -27.33 8.15
C TYR A 611 34.33 -25.88 7.67
N SER A 612 33.14 -25.31 7.42
CA SER A 612 32.98 -23.96 6.89
C SER A 612 31.95 -23.15 7.67
N GLU A 613 32.18 -21.85 7.74
CA GLU A 613 31.24 -20.88 8.27
C GLU A 613 31.13 -19.70 7.31
N MET A 614 29.91 -19.38 6.88
CA MET A 614 29.62 -18.31 5.94
C MET A 614 29.09 -17.08 6.68
N HIS A 615 29.74 -15.94 6.46
CA HIS A 615 29.46 -14.67 7.11
C HIS A 615 28.92 -13.67 6.09
N TYR A 616 27.66 -13.25 6.25
CA TYR A 616 27.07 -12.14 5.51
C TYR A 616 27.33 -10.84 6.28
N VAL A 617 28.03 -9.92 5.64
CA VAL A 617 28.64 -8.76 6.31
C VAL A 617 27.84 -7.50 6.06
N TRP A 618 27.56 -6.73 7.11
CA TRP A 618 27.02 -5.38 6.96
C TRP A 618 28.12 -4.41 6.50
N LYS A 619 27.78 -3.43 5.66
CA LYS A 619 28.76 -2.48 5.12
C LYS A 619 28.69 -1.13 5.79
N ASN A 620 29.86 -0.55 6.05
CA ASN A 620 29.98 0.82 6.52
C ASN A 620 30.23 1.77 5.34
N TYR A 621 29.16 2.32 4.76
CA TYR A 621 29.25 3.18 3.58
C TYR A 621 29.81 4.59 3.85
N THR A 622 30.06 4.97 5.10
CA THR A 622 30.70 6.26 5.42
C THR A 622 32.20 6.29 5.10
N LEU A 623 32.80 5.14 4.75
CA LEU A 623 34.23 5.02 4.40
C LEU A 623 34.48 4.87 2.89
N ALA A 624 33.43 4.94 2.07
CA ALA A 624 33.51 4.84 0.61
C ALA A 624 33.34 6.21 -0.08
N GLU A 625 33.77 7.30 0.56
CA GLU A 625 34.08 8.53 -0.16
C GLU A 625 35.37 8.28 -0.95
N GLU A 626 35.26 8.19 -2.27
CA GLU A 626 36.43 8.17 -3.14
C GLU A 626 37.31 9.41 -2.85
N PRO A 627 38.64 9.28 -2.86
CA PRO A 627 39.51 10.44 -2.79
C PRO A 627 39.21 11.32 -4.00
N ILE A 628 38.74 12.54 -3.73
CA ILE A 628 38.69 13.62 -4.70
C ILE A 628 40.09 13.74 -5.30
N ILE A 629 40.26 13.29 -6.55
CA ILE A 629 41.45 13.58 -7.33
C ILE A 629 41.43 15.09 -7.55
N LYS A 630 42.04 15.83 -6.64
CA LYS A 630 42.44 17.20 -6.87
C LYS A 630 43.56 17.14 -7.90
N ASN A 631 43.24 17.44 -9.15
CA ASN A 631 44.27 17.77 -10.14
C ASN A 631 45.12 18.92 -9.57
N PRO A 632 46.44 18.77 -9.45
CA PRO A 632 47.31 19.92 -9.21
C PRO A 632 47.31 20.80 -10.46
N VAL A 633 47.30 22.11 -10.20
CA VAL A 633 47.34 23.25 -11.14
C VAL A 633 48.46 23.10 -12.17
#